data_AF-A0A922YWD5-F1
#
_entry.id   AF-A0A922YWD5-F1
#
_cell.length_a   1.000
_cell.length_b   1.000
_cell.length_c   1.000
_cell.angle_alpha   90.00
_cell.angle_beta   90.00
_cell.angle_gamma   90.00
#
_symmetry.space_group_name_H-M   'P 1'
#
loop_
_entity.id
_entity.type
_entity.pdbx_description
1 polymer ?
#
loop_
_entity_poly.entity_id
_entity_poly.type
_entity_poly.pdbx_seq_one_letter_code
_entity_poly.pdbx_strand_id
1 'polypeptide(L)'
;IDSRLRHADFENHAAATGNARWLGMPIEALSGLQRVLVVGSNLRKDHPLFAQRIRQAARKGGVVHLLNDNSADWAMPVAQRVVNDSRLWVSELAGIAAAVAAEAGVQAPVAVEEVRDEARAIARSLLSGERKALLLGNAAAHHEKATSLLSLANWIAQHTGATVGYLSEAANTVGAQLVNAVPGRGGLNASQMLGGAIKAVLLLNTEPSRDTAATSSGLKSADMVVTMSPFKTNLDVSDVLLPIAPFTETSGSFVNAEGRLQSFHAVVKPLGETRPAWKVLRVLGNLMGLSGFDADSSQAVLAKVLPGVASGAFVDASRLDNSGSVVPDLAPAARVPCVASIYQLDGLVRRAPALQSTSDGRDGKVSQGEVAA
;
A
#
# COMPACT_ATOMS: atom_id res chain seq x y z
N ILE A 1 -13.91 -8.71 6.17
CA ILE A 1 -12.95 -8.66 5.03
C ILE A 1 -11.84 -7.72 5.46
N ASP A 2 -10.58 -8.04 5.16
CA ASP A 2 -9.49 -7.08 5.33
C ASP A 2 -8.48 -7.25 4.19
N SER A 3 -8.23 -6.20 3.41
CA SER A 3 -7.23 -6.21 2.35
C SER A 3 -5.82 -5.83 2.83
N ARG A 4 -5.68 -5.38 4.08
CA ARG A 4 -4.44 -4.82 4.65
C ARG A 4 -3.51 -5.90 5.19
N LEU A 5 -3.08 -6.81 4.29
CA LEU A 5 -2.37 -8.03 4.66
C LEU A 5 -0.99 -7.78 5.29
N ARG A 6 -0.29 -6.73 4.86
CA ARG A 6 1.06 -6.37 5.32
C ARG A 6 1.08 -5.28 6.40
N HIS A 7 -0.09 -4.80 6.84
CA HIS A 7 -0.16 -3.70 7.80
C HIS A 7 0.14 -4.20 9.21
N ALA A 8 0.93 -3.42 9.95
CA ALA A 8 1.17 -3.61 11.37
C ALA A 8 0.34 -2.65 12.24
N ASP A 9 -0.08 -1.52 11.67
CA ASP A 9 -0.98 -0.52 12.26
C ASP A 9 -2.33 -0.56 11.54
N PHE A 10 -3.38 -1.02 12.22
CA PHE A 10 -4.72 -1.10 11.65
C PHE A 10 -5.57 0.14 11.94
N GLU A 11 -5.07 1.10 12.73
CA GLU A 11 -5.71 2.40 12.97
C GLU A 11 -5.41 3.39 11.84
N ASN A 12 -4.37 3.14 11.03
CA ASN A 12 -4.05 3.94 9.86
C ASN A 12 -5.02 3.69 8.67
N HIS A 13 -6.23 4.21 8.78
CA HIS A 13 -7.24 4.22 7.73
C HIS A 13 -7.77 5.65 7.52
N ALA A 14 -8.44 5.89 6.39
CA ALA A 14 -9.10 7.18 6.16
C ALA A 14 -10.22 7.39 7.19
N ALA A 15 -10.46 8.64 7.59
CA ALA A 15 -11.31 8.95 8.73
C ALA A 15 -12.78 8.54 8.50
N ALA A 16 -13.30 8.74 7.29
CA ALA A 16 -14.64 8.33 6.92
C ALA A 16 -14.63 6.95 6.27
N THR A 17 -15.57 6.09 6.68
CA THR A 17 -15.82 4.81 6.01
C THR A 17 -16.12 5.04 4.52
N GLY A 18 -15.44 4.30 3.64
CA GLY A 18 -15.58 4.43 2.20
C GLY A 18 -14.68 5.48 1.56
N ASN A 19 -13.81 6.14 2.35
CA ASN A 19 -12.71 6.96 1.87
C ASN A 19 -11.42 6.15 1.74
N ALA A 20 -10.48 6.65 0.92
CA ALA A 20 -9.22 5.98 0.65
C ALA A 20 -8.01 6.89 0.83
N ARG A 21 -6.96 6.33 1.45
CA ARG A 21 -5.58 6.83 1.33
C ARG A 21 -5.13 6.71 -0.12
N TRP A 22 -4.52 7.76 -0.65
CA TRP A 22 -4.21 7.89 -2.08
C TRP A 22 -2.96 8.73 -2.32
N LEU A 23 -2.56 8.93 -3.58
CA LEU A 23 -1.34 9.67 -3.96
C LEU A 23 -1.35 11.15 -3.55
N GLY A 24 -2.52 11.72 -3.22
CA GLY A 24 -2.66 13.14 -2.86
C GLY A 24 -2.66 14.09 -4.06
N MET A 25 -2.29 13.59 -5.24
CA MET A 25 -2.18 14.37 -6.48
C MET A 25 -2.31 13.47 -7.71
N PRO A 26 -2.57 14.04 -8.89
CA PRO A 26 -2.45 13.32 -10.16
C PRO A 26 -1.01 12.79 -10.39
N ILE A 27 -0.85 11.61 -10.98
CA ILE A 27 0.46 11.00 -11.28
C ILE A 27 1.32 11.93 -12.14
N GLU A 28 0.71 12.70 -13.05
CA GLU A 28 1.44 13.65 -13.88
C GLU A 28 2.09 14.79 -13.10
N ALA A 29 1.50 15.19 -11.96
CA ALA A 29 2.00 16.28 -11.13
C ALA A 29 3.37 15.94 -10.52
N LEU A 30 3.69 14.64 -10.35
CA LEU A 30 4.98 14.17 -9.89
C LEU A 30 6.15 14.70 -10.75
N SER A 31 5.95 14.86 -12.06
CA SER A 31 6.97 15.39 -12.99
C SER A 31 7.28 16.88 -12.81
N GLY A 32 6.46 17.60 -12.05
CA GLY A 32 6.55 19.04 -11.80
C GLY A 32 7.00 19.42 -10.40
N LEU A 33 7.24 18.44 -9.52
CA LEU A 33 7.62 18.69 -8.12
C LEU A 33 8.97 19.42 -8.02
N GLN A 34 9.03 20.43 -7.16
CA GLN A 34 10.24 21.16 -6.83
C GLN A 34 10.93 20.58 -5.60
N ARG A 35 10.16 20.02 -4.65
CA ARG A 35 10.67 19.36 -3.45
C ARG A 35 9.91 18.08 -3.18
N VAL A 36 10.62 17.01 -2.90
CA VAL A 36 10.01 15.72 -2.58
C VAL A 36 10.76 15.09 -1.42
N LEU A 37 10.04 14.71 -0.35
CA LEU A 37 10.53 13.79 0.66
C LEU A 37 9.80 12.46 0.50
N VAL A 38 10.55 11.38 0.25
CA VAL A 38 10.01 10.02 0.18
C VAL A 38 10.38 9.27 1.45
N VAL A 39 9.39 8.68 2.12
CA VAL A 39 9.57 7.96 3.39
C VAL A 39 9.23 6.48 3.20
N GLY A 40 10.17 5.58 3.50
CA GLY A 40 9.93 4.14 3.55
C GLY A 40 9.53 3.51 2.21
N SER A 41 10.31 3.75 1.16
CA SER A 41 10.11 3.12 -0.15
C SER A 41 11.44 2.78 -0.82
N ASN A 42 11.48 1.64 -1.52
CA ASN A 42 12.42 1.46 -2.62
C ASN A 42 11.75 1.93 -3.91
N LEU A 43 11.67 3.25 -4.09
CA LEU A 43 10.83 3.90 -5.11
C LEU A 43 10.98 3.29 -6.52
N ARG A 44 12.20 2.92 -6.91
CA ARG A 44 12.48 2.34 -8.24
C ARG A 44 11.96 0.91 -8.40
N LYS A 45 11.83 0.15 -7.30
CA LYS A 45 11.34 -1.23 -7.31
C LYS A 45 9.85 -1.32 -6.98
N ASP A 46 9.39 -0.49 -6.04
CA ASP A 46 8.00 -0.44 -5.62
C ASP A 46 7.13 0.27 -6.67
N HIS A 47 7.60 1.41 -7.19
CA HIS A 47 6.85 2.27 -8.11
C HIS A 47 7.71 2.80 -9.26
N PRO A 48 8.18 1.94 -10.19
CA PRO A 48 9.13 2.34 -11.24
C PRO A 48 8.66 3.54 -12.09
N LEU A 49 7.35 3.63 -12.37
CA LEU A 49 6.78 4.74 -13.13
C LEU A 49 6.74 6.05 -12.32
N PHE A 50 6.54 5.99 -11.00
CA PHE A 50 6.59 7.17 -10.15
C PHE A 50 8.04 7.62 -9.95
N ALA A 51 8.98 6.67 -9.80
CA ALA A 51 10.41 6.94 -9.81
C ALA A 51 10.82 7.68 -11.10
N GLN A 52 10.32 7.23 -12.26
CA GLN A 52 10.59 7.87 -13.53
C GLN A 52 10.06 9.32 -13.58
N ARG A 53 8.83 9.56 -13.10
CA ARG A 53 8.23 10.90 -13.03
C ARG A 53 9.00 11.83 -12.10
N ILE A 54 9.34 11.36 -10.90
CA ILE A 54 10.14 12.13 -9.93
C ILE A 54 11.56 12.40 -10.48
N ARG A 55 12.15 11.45 -11.22
CA ARG A 55 13.42 11.68 -11.93
C ARG A 55 13.30 12.79 -12.98
N GLN A 56 12.18 12.91 -13.69
CA GLN A 56 11.94 14.04 -14.60
C GLN A 56 11.91 15.37 -13.84
N ALA A 57 11.28 15.39 -12.67
CA ALA A 57 11.25 16.57 -11.81
C ALA A 57 12.67 16.93 -11.33
N ALA A 58 13.47 15.95 -10.91
CA ALA A 58 14.86 16.14 -10.52
C ALA A 58 15.72 16.72 -11.67
N ARG A 59 15.52 16.25 -12.91
CA ARG A 59 16.18 16.81 -14.10
C ARG A 59 15.81 18.26 -14.40
N LYS A 60 14.67 18.74 -13.90
CA LYS A 60 14.21 20.13 -14.00
C LYS A 60 14.60 20.98 -12.78
N GLY A 61 15.50 20.49 -11.92
CA GLY A 61 15.94 21.18 -10.71
C GLY A 61 15.10 20.87 -9.47
N GLY A 62 14.20 19.89 -9.52
CA GLY A 62 13.54 19.35 -8.34
C GLY A 62 14.55 18.72 -7.39
N VAL A 63 14.34 18.89 -6.09
CA VAL A 63 15.21 18.34 -5.04
C VAL A 63 14.49 17.17 -4.37
N VAL A 64 15.14 16.01 -4.39
CA VAL A 64 14.60 14.76 -3.81
C VAL A 64 15.35 14.45 -2.53
N HIS A 65 14.62 14.08 -1.49
CA HIS A 65 15.10 13.62 -0.19
C HIS A 65 14.51 12.25 0.11
N LEU A 66 15.23 11.46 0.91
CA LEU A 66 14.74 10.18 1.39
C LEU A 66 14.90 10.03 2.90
N LEU A 67 13.94 9.35 3.51
CA LEU A 67 14.01 8.72 4.83
C LEU A 67 13.73 7.22 4.62
N ASN A 68 14.72 6.36 4.84
CA ASN A 68 14.59 4.92 4.61
C ASN A 68 15.54 4.11 5.50
N ASP A 69 15.50 2.78 5.41
CA ASP A 69 16.39 1.85 6.14
C ASP A 69 17.60 1.43 5.31
N ASN A 70 17.60 1.81 4.04
CA ASN A 70 18.68 1.56 3.11
C ASN A 70 18.83 2.72 2.11
N SER A 71 19.99 2.76 1.44
CA SER A 71 20.37 3.77 0.45
C SER A 71 20.36 3.23 -0.98
N ALA A 72 19.32 2.50 -1.38
CA ALA A 72 19.22 1.95 -2.73
C ALA A 72 19.37 3.03 -3.83
N ASP A 73 20.04 2.69 -4.94
CA ASP A 73 20.18 3.59 -6.08
C ASP A 73 18.87 3.72 -6.87
N TRP A 74 18.23 4.89 -6.72
CA TRP A 74 17.01 5.24 -7.45
C TRP A 74 17.26 5.73 -8.88
N ALA A 75 18.50 5.70 -9.36
CA ALA A 75 18.92 6.24 -10.66
C ALA A 75 18.52 7.72 -10.83
N MET A 76 18.54 8.48 -9.73
CA MET A 76 18.34 9.93 -9.70
C MET A 76 19.15 10.56 -8.56
N PRO A 77 19.56 11.83 -8.68
CA PRO A 77 20.17 12.54 -7.57
C PRO A 77 19.20 12.64 -6.38
N VAL A 78 19.66 12.24 -5.21
CA VAL A 78 18.98 12.49 -3.93
C VAL A 78 19.89 13.39 -3.11
N ALA A 79 19.36 14.54 -2.69
CA ALA A 79 20.12 15.58 -2.02
C ALA A 79 20.39 15.26 -0.55
N GLN A 80 19.39 14.75 0.18
CA GLN A 80 19.56 14.30 1.56
C GLN A 80 19.08 12.87 1.72
N ARG A 81 19.88 12.05 2.39
CA ARG A 81 19.58 10.65 2.68
C ARG A 81 19.61 10.44 4.18
N VAL A 82 18.44 10.38 4.78
CA VAL A 82 18.31 9.87 6.15
C VAL A 82 18.16 8.36 6.08
N VAL A 83 19.20 7.64 6.51
CA VAL A 83 19.21 6.18 6.55
C VAL A 83 19.32 5.73 8.00
N ASN A 84 18.27 5.07 8.51
CA ASN A 84 18.24 4.53 9.87
C ASN A 84 17.27 3.34 9.95
N ASP A 85 17.40 2.51 10.99
CA ASP A 85 16.48 1.39 11.25
C ASP A 85 15.03 1.89 11.15
N SER A 86 14.21 1.16 10.40
CA SER A 86 12.79 1.46 10.21
C SER A 86 12.04 1.73 11.51
N ARG A 87 12.44 1.06 12.61
CA ARG A 87 11.87 1.23 13.94
C ARG A 87 12.03 2.64 14.49
N LEU A 88 13.00 3.40 13.99
CA LEU A 88 13.30 4.78 14.42
C LEU A 88 12.76 5.84 13.45
N TRP A 89 12.08 5.48 12.36
CA TRP A 89 11.61 6.48 11.39
C TRP A 89 10.65 7.52 11.96
N VAL A 90 9.89 7.19 13.01
CA VAL A 90 9.01 8.16 13.66
C VAL A 90 9.81 9.27 14.33
N SER A 91 10.87 8.93 15.07
CA SER A 91 11.75 9.95 15.68
C SER A 91 12.53 10.72 14.62
N GLU A 92 12.93 10.08 13.52
CA GLU A 92 13.59 10.76 12.41
C GLU A 92 12.70 11.78 11.70
N LEU A 93 11.45 11.41 11.43
CA LEU A 93 10.48 12.32 10.83
C LEU A 93 10.09 13.44 11.82
N ALA A 94 10.07 13.14 13.12
CA ALA A 94 9.88 14.14 14.17
C ALA A 94 11.04 15.14 14.22
N GLY A 95 12.29 14.70 13.99
CA GLY A 95 13.43 15.59 13.83
C GLY A 95 13.28 16.57 12.65
N ILE A 96 12.75 16.09 11.52
CA ILE A 96 12.42 16.95 10.36
C ILE A 96 11.30 17.95 10.74
N ALA A 97 10.26 17.49 11.45
CA ALA A 97 9.19 18.36 11.92
C ALA A 97 9.70 19.44 12.89
N ALA A 98 10.56 19.09 13.84
CA ALA A 98 11.19 20.03 14.76
C ALA A 98 12.09 21.05 14.03
N ALA A 99 12.83 20.62 12.99
CA ALA A 99 13.58 21.52 12.15
C ALA A 99 12.69 22.52 11.39
N VAL A 100 11.57 22.04 10.82
CA VAL A 100 10.56 22.92 10.18
C VAL A 100 9.99 23.91 11.19
N ALA A 101 9.69 23.46 12.41
CA ALA A 101 9.16 24.29 13.47
C ALA A 101 10.10 25.44 13.83
N ALA A 102 11.40 25.15 13.98
CA ALA A 102 12.42 26.13 14.29
C ALA A 102 12.58 27.19 13.19
N GLU A 103 12.62 26.78 11.92
CA GLU A 103 12.73 27.69 10.77
C GLU A 103 11.45 28.53 10.55
N ALA A 104 10.27 27.98 10.86
CA ALA A 104 8.99 28.66 10.74
C ALA A 104 8.60 29.50 11.98
N GLY A 105 9.35 29.41 13.08
CA GLY A 105 9.05 30.12 14.33
C GLY A 105 7.78 29.63 15.04
N VAL A 106 7.46 28.34 14.92
CA VAL A 106 6.28 27.70 15.54
C VAL A 106 6.68 26.60 16.52
N GLN A 107 5.73 26.13 17.33
CA GLN A 107 5.97 25.01 18.24
C GLN A 107 5.98 23.68 17.47
N ALA A 108 7.00 22.85 17.70
CA ALA A 108 7.07 21.50 17.15
C ALA A 108 5.93 20.62 17.71
N PRO A 109 5.43 19.62 16.94
CA PRO A 109 4.31 18.79 17.37
C PRO A 109 4.66 17.87 18.56
N VAL A 110 5.95 17.60 18.74
CA VAL A 110 6.52 16.77 19.80
C VAL A 110 7.91 17.31 20.15
N ALA A 111 8.34 17.08 21.38
CA ALA A 111 9.69 17.41 21.81
C ALA A 111 10.70 16.46 21.15
N VAL A 112 11.80 17.02 20.65
CA VAL A 112 12.93 16.27 20.07
C VAL A 112 14.19 16.81 20.73
N GLU A 113 15.01 15.92 21.30
CA GLU A 113 16.21 16.31 22.05
C GLU A 113 17.27 16.94 21.13
N GLU A 114 17.53 16.31 19.98
CA GLU A 114 18.53 16.75 19.03
C GLU A 114 18.00 16.69 17.59
N VAL A 115 18.23 17.77 16.84
CA VAL A 115 17.85 17.89 15.43
C VAL A 115 19.11 17.83 14.57
N ARG A 116 19.26 16.72 13.84
CA ARG A 116 20.40 16.43 12.96
C ARG A 116 20.48 17.36 11.76
N ASP A 117 21.67 17.50 11.19
CA ASP A 117 21.92 18.41 10.07
C ASP A 117 21.15 18.03 8.81
N GLU A 118 20.97 16.73 8.53
CA GLU A 118 20.16 16.25 7.41
C GLU A 118 18.70 16.68 7.57
N ALA A 119 18.15 16.60 8.79
CA ALA A 119 16.79 17.03 9.09
C ALA A 119 16.62 18.54 8.87
N ARG A 120 17.60 19.35 9.29
CA ARG A 120 17.64 20.80 9.03
C ARG A 120 17.71 21.11 7.53
N ALA A 121 18.53 20.37 6.79
CA ALA A 121 18.65 20.54 5.34
C ALA A 121 17.35 20.17 4.61
N ILE A 122 16.68 19.09 5.02
CA ILE A 122 15.37 18.69 4.48
C ILE A 122 14.33 19.76 4.79
N ALA A 123 14.27 20.26 6.03
CA ALA A 123 13.31 21.29 6.44
C ALA A 123 13.45 22.57 5.60
N ARG A 124 14.65 23.13 5.48
CA ARG A 124 14.90 24.31 4.61
C ARG A 124 14.52 24.05 3.16
N SER A 125 14.82 22.86 2.67
CA SER A 125 14.45 22.46 1.31
C SER A 125 12.93 22.48 1.14
N LEU A 126 12.16 21.85 2.03
CA LEU A 126 10.69 21.80 2.00
C LEU A 126 10.03 23.18 2.24
N LEU A 127 10.64 24.07 3.00
CA LEU A 127 10.14 25.44 3.17
C LEU A 127 10.30 26.30 1.91
N SER A 128 11.15 25.89 0.97
CA SER A 128 11.35 26.59 -0.31
C SER A 128 10.56 25.97 -1.46
N GLY A 129 10.21 26.79 -2.47
CA GLY A 129 9.43 26.33 -3.62
C GLY A 129 7.94 26.16 -3.33
N GLU A 130 7.18 25.88 -4.38
CA GLU A 130 5.71 25.89 -4.39
C GLU A 130 5.15 24.47 -4.52
N ARG A 131 5.67 23.67 -5.46
CA ARG A 131 5.17 22.32 -5.75
C ARG A 131 5.94 21.29 -4.94
N LYS A 132 5.36 20.83 -3.84
CA LYS A 132 6.07 20.03 -2.84
C LYS A 132 5.27 18.82 -2.41
N ALA A 133 5.95 17.72 -2.12
CA ALA A 133 5.28 16.50 -1.68
C ALA A 133 6.04 15.78 -0.56
N LEU A 134 5.28 15.23 0.39
CA LEU A 134 5.70 14.18 1.31
C LEU A 134 5.02 12.88 0.89
N LEU A 135 5.80 11.91 0.40
CA LEU A 135 5.29 10.66 -0.16
C LEU A 135 5.64 9.49 0.77
N LEU A 136 4.61 8.87 1.34
CA LEU A 136 4.71 7.68 2.18
C LEU A 136 4.68 6.43 1.28
N GLY A 137 5.75 5.65 1.34
CA GLY A 137 5.90 4.40 0.62
C GLY A 137 5.28 3.20 1.30
N ASN A 138 5.49 2.03 0.71
CA ASN A 138 4.92 0.77 1.19
C ASN A 138 5.42 0.42 2.59
N ALA A 139 6.72 0.58 2.87
CA ALA A 139 7.25 0.30 4.20
C ALA A 139 6.68 1.27 5.25
N ALA A 140 6.49 2.54 4.90
CA ALA A 140 5.85 3.52 5.79
C ALA A 140 4.36 3.19 6.03
N ALA A 141 3.63 2.77 4.99
CA ALA A 141 2.24 2.35 5.11
C ALA A 141 2.05 1.07 5.94
N HIS A 142 3.00 0.14 5.83
CA HIS A 142 2.98 -1.14 6.56
C HIS A 142 3.59 -1.05 7.97
N HIS A 143 4.16 0.10 8.35
CA HIS A 143 4.85 0.31 9.61
C HIS A 143 3.90 0.17 10.81
N GLU A 144 4.40 -0.34 11.94
CA GLU A 144 3.62 -0.50 13.19
C GLU A 144 3.13 0.83 13.77
N LYS A 145 3.81 1.91 13.38
CA LYS A 145 3.48 3.30 13.76
C LYS A 145 3.09 4.15 12.55
N ALA A 146 2.44 3.56 11.55
CA ALA A 146 2.06 4.27 10.33
C ALA A 146 1.20 5.52 10.61
N THR A 147 0.32 5.48 11.62
CA THR A 147 -0.50 6.63 12.04
C THR A 147 0.34 7.79 12.59
N SER A 148 1.43 7.50 13.33
CA SER A 148 2.38 8.53 13.79
C SER A 148 3.17 9.12 12.63
N LEU A 149 3.62 8.30 11.68
CA LEU A 149 4.29 8.76 10.46
C LEU A 149 3.37 9.68 9.64
N LEU A 150 2.11 9.29 9.46
CA LEU A 150 1.13 10.11 8.76
C LEU A 150 0.86 11.45 9.47
N SER A 151 0.75 11.44 10.80
CA SER A 151 0.50 12.65 11.57
C SER A 151 1.65 13.65 11.49
N LEU A 152 2.90 13.16 11.59
CA LEU A 152 4.08 13.99 11.38
C LEU A 152 4.17 14.49 9.94
N ALA A 153 3.86 13.65 8.94
CA ALA A 153 3.85 14.06 7.55
C ALA A 153 2.81 15.17 7.28
N ASN A 154 1.60 15.04 7.84
CA ASN A 154 0.56 16.07 7.76
C ASN A 154 0.96 17.35 8.47
N TRP A 155 1.59 17.26 9.64
CA TRP A 155 2.08 18.44 10.36
C TRP A 155 3.17 19.18 9.56
N ILE A 156 4.14 18.45 8.99
CA ILE A 156 5.17 19.02 8.10
C ILE A 156 4.52 19.66 6.88
N ALA A 157 3.58 18.97 6.24
CA ALA A 157 2.84 19.46 5.09
C ALA A 157 2.09 20.76 5.39
N GLN A 158 1.41 20.84 6.55
CA GLN A 158 0.70 22.04 6.98
C GLN A 158 1.61 23.27 7.10
N HIS A 159 2.85 23.08 7.58
CA HIS A 159 3.81 24.19 7.80
C HIS A 159 4.73 24.46 6.62
N THR A 160 4.77 23.56 5.63
CA THR A 160 5.56 23.72 4.42
C THR A 160 4.69 24.01 3.19
N GLY A 161 3.40 23.71 3.20
CA GLY A 161 2.55 23.73 2.01
C GLY A 161 2.80 22.54 1.08
N ALA A 162 3.41 21.46 1.56
CA ALA A 162 3.56 20.23 0.80
C ALA A 162 2.26 19.41 0.78
N THR A 163 2.06 18.61 -0.27
CA THR A 163 0.98 17.62 -0.33
C THR A 163 1.44 16.30 0.27
N VAL A 164 0.65 15.70 1.16
CA VAL A 164 0.90 14.33 1.65
C VAL A 164 0.27 13.33 0.70
N GLY A 165 1.02 12.30 0.32
CA GLY A 165 0.58 11.24 -0.57
C GLY A 165 1.04 9.86 -0.11
N TYR A 166 0.24 8.84 -0.37
CA TYR A 166 0.64 7.44 -0.32
C TYR A 166 0.97 6.95 -1.73
N LEU A 167 2.13 6.32 -1.90
CA LEU A 167 2.52 5.72 -3.20
C LEU A 167 1.65 4.50 -3.57
N SER A 168 0.87 3.97 -2.61
CA SER A 168 -0.02 2.80 -2.68
C SER A 168 0.70 1.44 -2.77
N GLU A 169 0.24 0.46 -1.98
CA GLU A 169 0.90 -0.85 -1.85
C GLU A 169 0.72 -1.78 -3.06
N ALA A 170 -0.42 -1.69 -3.75
CA ALA A 170 -0.81 -2.61 -4.81
C ALA A 170 -1.76 -1.94 -5.82
N ALA A 171 -2.02 -2.65 -6.93
CA ALA A 171 -2.74 -2.11 -8.09
C ALA A 171 -4.16 -1.58 -7.79
N ASN A 172 -4.81 -2.06 -6.72
CA ASN A 172 -6.20 -1.68 -6.39
C ASN A 172 -6.40 -1.31 -4.92
N THR A 173 -5.35 -0.86 -4.22
CA THR A 173 -5.43 -0.48 -2.81
C THR A 173 -6.43 0.64 -2.56
N VAL A 174 -6.48 1.63 -3.45
CA VAL A 174 -7.48 2.71 -3.37
C VAL A 174 -8.89 2.14 -3.55
N GLY A 175 -9.10 1.30 -4.58
CA GLY A 175 -10.40 0.69 -4.84
C GLY A 175 -10.88 -0.20 -3.69
N ALA A 176 -9.99 -0.98 -3.07
CA ALA A 176 -10.31 -1.83 -1.91
C ALA A 176 -10.84 -1.00 -0.73
N GLN A 177 -10.20 0.12 -0.42
CA GLN A 177 -10.67 1.04 0.63
C GLN A 177 -12.02 1.67 0.28
N LEU A 178 -12.19 2.14 -0.96
CA LEU A 178 -13.44 2.75 -1.42
C LEU A 178 -14.65 1.81 -1.33
N VAL A 179 -14.45 0.49 -1.48
CA VAL A 179 -15.53 -0.50 -1.37
C VAL A 179 -15.64 -1.11 0.02
N ASN A 180 -14.98 -0.53 1.04
CA ASN A 180 -14.97 -1.00 2.41
C ASN A 180 -14.45 -2.44 2.56
N ALA A 181 -13.42 -2.82 1.80
CA ALA A 181 -12.71 -4.09 1.96
C ALA A 181 -11.77 -4.08 3.19
N VAL A 182 -12.25 -3.50 4.29
CA VAL A 182 -11.59 -3.39 5.59
C VAL A 182 -12.58 -3.87 6.67
N PRO A 183 -12.12 -4.22 7.88
CA PRO A 183 -13.00 -4.66 8.95
C PRO A 183 -14.00 -3.56 9.30
N GLY A 184 -15.29 -3.92 9.35
CA GLY A 184 -16.31 -3.05 9.92
C GLY A 184 -16.21 -2.98 11.45
N ARG A 185 -17.16 -2.29 12.10
CA ARG A 185 -17.21 -2.19 13.56
C ARG A 185 -17.23 -3.58 14.21
N GLY A 186 -16.25 -3.86 15.08
CA GLY A 186 -16.09 -5.16 15.74
C GLY A 186 -15.57 -6.28 14.83
N GLY A 187 -15.24 -5.98 13.58
CA GLY A 187 -14.62 -6.93 12.66
C GLY A 187 -13.16 -7.20 13.04
N LEU A 188 -12.71 -8.43 12.80
CA LEU A 188 -11.32 -8.82 12.99
C LEU A 188 -10.45 -8.22 11.89
N ASN A 189 -9.25 -7.77 12.22
CA ASN A 189 -8.24 -7.39 11.21
C ASN A 189 -7.47 -8.62 10.69
N ALA A 190 -6.72 -8.43 9.60
CA ALA A 190 -5.97 -9.53 8.97
C ALA A 190 -5.05 -10.28 9.96
N SER A 191 -4.38 -9.56 10.86
CA SER A 191 -3.50 -10.17 11.88
C SER A 191 -4.28 -11.06 12.86
N GLN A 192 -5.45 -10.59 13.34
CA GLN A 192 -6.32 -11.37 14.22
C GLN A 192 -6.91 -12.59 13.52
N MET A 193 -7.36 -12.43 12.27
CA MET A 193 -7.89 -13.55 11.47
C MET A 193 -6.83 -14.64 11.29
N LEU A 194 -5.62 -14.27 10.87
CA LEU A 194 -4.50 -15.19 10.64
C LEU A 194 -3.94 -15.77 11.94
N GLY A 195 -4.11 -15.06 13.06
CA GLY A 195 -3.75 -15.48 14.41
C GLY A 195 -4.69 -16.51 15.04
N GLY A 196 -5.75 -16.93 14.35
CA GLY A 196 -6.65 -18.02 14.79
C GLY A 196 -7.95 -17.55 15.43
N ALA A 197 -8.28 -16.25 15.36
CA ALA A 197 -9.56 -15.74 15.87
C ALA A 197 -10.76 -16.08 14.98
N ILE A 198 -10.55 -16.61 13.77
CA ILE A 198 -11.59 -16.91 12.79
C ILE A 198 -11.82 -18.42 12.64
N LYS A 199 -13.09 -18.84 12.58
CA LYS A 199 -13.46 -20.25 12.35
C LYS A 199 -13.48 -20.65 10.89
N ALA A 200 -13.84 -19.73 10.00
CA ALA A 200 -13.88 -19.97 8.57
C ALA A 200 -13.29 -18.77 7.82
N VAL A 201 -12.36 -19.02 6.89
CA VAL A 201 -11.68 -17.96 6.14
C VAL A 201 -11.73 -18.22 4.64
N LEU A 202 -11.90 -17.14 3.88
CA LEU A 202 -11.79 -17.12 2.42
C LEU A 202 -10.54 -16.34 2.03
N LEU A 203 -9.56 -17.04 1.46
CA LEU A 203 -8.31 -16.46 0.96
C LEU A 203 -8.47 -16.13 -0.52
N LEU A 204 -8.78 -14.87 -0.84
CA LEU A 204 -8.98 -14.41 -2.21
C LEU A 204 -7.69 -13.84 -2.80
N ASN A 205 -7.05 -14.61 -3.70
CA ASN A 205 -5.77 -14.26 -4.32
C ASN A 205 -4.66 -13.94 -3.31
N THR A 206 -4.68 -14.64 -2.17
CA THR A 206 -3.77 -14.44 -1.04
C THR A 206 -3.00 -15.72 -0.75
N GLU A 207 -1.68 -15.62 -0.66
CA GLU A 207 -0.78 -16.66 -0.13
C GLU A 207 -0.25 -16.16 1.23
N PRO A 208 -0.90 -16.52 2.36
CA PRO A 208 -0.60 -15.90 3.66
C PRO A 208 0.87 -15.93 4.05
N SER A 209 1.57 -17.04 3.80
CA SER A 209 3.01 -17.16 4.10
C SER A 209 3.92 -16.15 3.39
N ARG A 210 3.44 -15.52 2.31
CA ARG A 210 4.21 -14.57 1.47
C ARG A 210 3.60 -13.18 1.41
N ASP A 211 2.31 -13.07 1.67
CA ASP A 211 1.54 -11.85 1.45
C ASP A 211 1.22 -11.09 2.73
N THR A 212 1.47 -11.68 3.91
CA THR A 212 1.04 -11.10 5.19
C THR A 212 2.19 -10.77 6.13
N ALA A 213 2.02 -9.71 6.93
CA ALA A 213 2.95 -9.37 8.01
C ALA A 213 2.77 -10.27 9.24
N ALA A 214 1.55 -10.76 9.47
CA ALA A 214 1.26 -11.71 10.53
C ALA A 214 1.61 -13.13 10.11
N THR A 215 1.96 -13.97 11.10
CA THR A 215 2.05 -15.42 10.90
C THR A 215 0.67 -15.98 10.53
N SER A 216 0.64 -16.92 9.58
CA SER A 216 -0.57 -17.64 9.18
C SER A 216 -0.78 -18.94 9.95
N SER A 217 -0.01 -19.21 11.00
CA SER A 217 -0.10 -20.46 11.78
C SER A 217 -1.46 -20.67 12.43
N GLY A 218 -2.18 -19.59 12.75
CA GLY A 218 -3.53 -19.67 13.32
C GLY A 218 -4.58 -20.14 12.32
N LEU A 219 -4.29 -20.19 11.01
CA LEU A 219 -5.21 -20.79 10.04
C LEU A 219 -5.40 -22.30 10.28
N LYS A 220 -4.43 -22.98 10.92
CA LYS A 220 -4.53 -24.40 11.26
C LYS A 220 -5.59 -24.71 12.33
N SER A 221 -6.06 -23.70 13.06
CA SER A 221 -7.14 -23.84 14.03
C SER A 221 -8.50 -23.41 13.49
N ALA A 222 -8.58 -22.99 12.22
CA ALA A 222 -9.86 -22.72 11.57
C ALA A 222 -10.56 -24.05 11.23
N ASP A 223 -11.89 -24.07 11.33
CA ASP A 223 -12.74 -25.20 10.94
C ASP A 223 -12.85 -25.31 9.40
N MET A 224 -12.58 -24.22 8.67
CA MET A 224 -12.69 -24.15 7.21
C MET A 224 -11.77 -23.08 6.61
N VAL A 225 -10.88 -23.48 5.71
CA VAL A 225 -10.02 -22.59 4.92
C VAL A 225 -10.29 -22.82 3.44
N VAL A 226 -10.87 -21.81 2.78
CA VAL A 226 -11.14 -21.83 1.35
C VAL A 226 -10.15 -20.92 0.63
N THR A 227 -9.34 -21.47 -0.27
CA THR A 227 -8.42 -20.70 -1.11
C THR A 227 -9.01 -20.49 -2.50
N MET A 228 -9.17 -19.23 -2.89
CA MET A 228 -9.55 -18.79 -4.23
C MET A 228 -8.31 -18.23 -4.93
N SER A 229 -7.71 -19.00 -5.84
CA SER A 229 -6.45 -18.62 -6.50
C SER A 229 -6.42 -19.07 -7.96
N PRO A 230 -5.73 -18.34 -8.87
CA PRO A 230 -5.41 -18.85 -10.20
C PRO A 230 -4.33 -19.93 -10.18
N PHE A 231 -3.67 -20.15 -9.04
CA PHE A 231 -2.58 -21.12 -8.88
C PHE A 231 -2.89 -22.14 -7.79
N LYS A 232 -2.23 -23.30 -7.87
CA LYS A 232 -2.26 -24.30 -6.81
C LYS A 232 -1.39 -23.84 -5.62
N THR A 233 -2.00 -23.21 -4.63
CA THR A 233 -1.34 -22.60 -3.45
C THR A 233 -2.02 -22.99 -2.16
N ASN A 234 -1.39 -22.70 -1.01
CA ASN A 234 -1.96 -22.90 0.34
C ASN A 234 -2.41 -24.35 0.63
N LEU A 235 -1.79 -25.35 -0.01
CA LEU A 235 -2.18 -26.77 0.12
C LEU A 235 -1.99 -27.31 1.54
N ASP A 236 -1.11 -26.68 2.31
CA ASP A 236 -0.77 -27.00 3.69
C ASP A 236 -1.81 -26.48 4.70
N VAL A 237 -2.70 -25.58 4.28
CA VAL A 237 -3.71 -24.96 5.16
C VAL A 237 -5.13 -25.01 4.62
N SER A 238 -5.37 -25.32 3.35
CA SER A 238 -6.70 -25.21 2.73
C SER A 238 -7.48 -26.53 2.75
N ASP A 239 -8.75 -26.46 3.11
CA ASP A 239 -9.73 -27.56 2.98
C ASP A 239 -10.33 -27.59 1.56
N VAL A 240 -10.52 -26.41 0.96
CA VAL A 240 -11.13 -26.26 -0.37
C VAL A 240 -10.29 -25.33 -1.24
N LEU A 241 -10.05 -25.75 -2.48
CA LEU A 241 -9.49 -24.91 -3.54
C LEU A 241 -10.56 -24.57 -4.57
N LEU A 242 -10.83 -23.29 -4.76
CA LEU A 242 -11.74 -22.77 -5.78
C LEU A 242 -10.93 -22.04 -6.87
N PRO A 243 -10.72 -22.65 -8.05
CA PRO A 243 -9.88 -22.07 -9.09
C PRO A 243 -10.54 -20.81 -9.69
N ILE A 244 -9.84 -19.68 -9.61
CA ILE A 244 -10.31 -18.41 -10.18
C ILE A 244 -9.46 -17.94 -11.36
N ALA A 245 -10.07 -17.19 -12.28
CA ALA A 245 -9.38 -16.64 -13.44
C ALA A 245 -8.50 -15.42 -13.04
N PRO A 246 -7.26 -15.29 -13.57
CA PRO A 246 -6.46 -14.07 -13.42
C PRO A 246 -7.08 -12.89 -14.17
N PHE A 247 -6.57 -11.67 -13.94
CA PHE A 247 -7.13 -10.45 -14.51
C PHE A 247 -7.17 -10.44 -16.06
N THR A 248 -6.28 -11.18 -16.73
CA THR A 248 -6.24 -11.31 -18.19
C THR A 248 -7.39 -12.16 -18.76
N GLU A 249 -8.05 -12.95 -17.93
CA GLU A 249 -9.08 -13.92 -18.31
C GLU A 249 -10.48 -13.51 -17.78
N THR A 250 -10.57 -12.34 -17.17
CA THR A 250 -11.83 -11.83 -16.60
C THR A 250 -12.01 -10.34 -16.87
N SER A 251 -13.22 -9.86 -16.66
CA SER A 251 -13.53 -8.43 -16.63
C SER A 251 -13.57 -7.93 -15.20
N GLY A 252 -13.18 -6.68 -15.02
CA GLY A 252 -13.10 -6.06 -13.70
C GLY A 252 -12.77 -4.59 -13.77
N SER A 253 -12.50 -3.99 -12.62
CA SER A 253 -12.08 -2.60 -12.53
C SER A 253 -11.13 -2.39 -11.38
N PHE A 254 -10.16 -1.51 -11.58
CA PHE A 254 -9.25 -1.04 -10.56
C PHE A 254 -9.39 0.47 -10.36
N VAL A 255 -9.14 0.95 -9.15
CA VAL A 255 -8.91 2.38 -8.89
C VAL A 255 -7.43 2.52 -8.54
N ASN A 256 -6.70 3.24 -9.39
CA ASN A 256 -5.25 3.40 -9.25
C ASN A 256 -4.89 4.40 -8.11
N ALA A 257 -3.60 4.62 -7.89
CA ALA A 257 -3.09 5.47 -6.80
C ALA A 257 -3.59 6.93 -6.81
N GLU A 258 -3.90 7.50 -7.99
CA GLU A 258 -4.45 8.87 -8.11
C GLU A 258 -5.98 8.92 -8.01
N GLY A 259 -6.64 7.79 -7.73
CA GLY A 259 -8.10 7.73 -7.64
C GLY A 259 -8.81 7.58 -8.99
N ARG A 260 -8.10 7.21 -10.07
CA ARG A 260 -8.72 6.99 -11.39
C ARG A 260 -9.24 5.57 -11.52
N LEU A 261 -10.52 5.44 -11.87
CA LEU A 261 -11.16 4.18 -12.19
C LEU A 261 -10.71 3.69 -13.57
N GLN A 262 -10.33 2.43 -13.68
CA GLN A 262 -9.91 1.78 -14.92
C GLN A 262 -10.57 0.42 -15.04
N SER A 263 -11.51 0.29 -15.98
CA SER A 263 -12.17 -0.98 -16.28
C SER A 263 -11.40 -1.75 -17.37
N PHE A 264 -11.39 -3.08 -17.25
CA PHE A 264 -10.77 -3.98 -18.21
C PHE A 264 -11.69 -5.14 -18.57
N HIS A 265 -11.40 -5.77 -19.70
CA HIS A 265 -12.12 -6.91 -20.22
C HIS A 265 -11.16 -8.09 -20.37
N ALA A 266 -11.71 -9.31 -20.40
CA ALA A 266 -10.90 -10.50 -20.64
C ALA A 266 -10.24 -10.42 -22.03
N VAL A 267 -8.93 -10.66 -22.09
CA VAL A 267 -8.17 -10.71 -23.34
C VAL A 267 -8.07 -12.13 -23.90
N VAL A 268 -8.21 -13.13 -23.04
CA VAL A 268 -8.21 -14.56 -23.39
C VAL A 268 -9.31 -15.29 -22.62
N LYS A 269 -9.68 -16.49 -23.10
CA LYS A 269 -10.67 -17.33 -22.41
C LYS A 269 -10.08 -17.87 -21.10
N PRO A 270 -10.89 -18.03 -20.03
CA PRO A 270 -10.46 -18.70 -18.81
C PRO A 270 -9.84 -20.07 -19.06
N LEU A 271 -8.74 -20.37 -18.37
CA LEU A 271 -8.08 -21.66 -18.46
C LEU A 271 -8.91 -22.76 -17.78
N GLY A 272 -9.21 -23.83 -18.50
CA GLY A 272 -9.91 -25.00 -17.97
C GLY A 272 -11.24 -24.65 -17.31
N GLU A 273 -11.40 -25.05 -16.04
CA GLU A 273 -12.62 -24.82 -15.26
C GLU A 273 -12.57 -23.56 -14.39
N THR A 274 -11.53 -22.73 -14.52
CA THR A 274 -11.46 -21.47 -13.78
C THR A 274 -12.68 -20.59 -14.06
N ARG A 275 -13.06 -19.78 -13.06
CA ARG A 275 -14.16 -18.83 -13.17
C ARG A 275 -13.72 -17.46 -12.64
N PRO A 276 -14.28 -16.36 -13.16
CA PRO A 276 -14.13 -15.04 -12.52
C PRO A 276 -14.44 -15.10 -11.02
N ALA A 277 -13.56 -14.54 -10.18
CA ALA A 277 -13.72 -14.59 -8.72
C ALA A 277 -15.08 -14.04 -8.25
N TRP A 278 -15.56 -12.96 -8.86
CA TRP A 278 -16.87 -12.39 -8.53
C TRP A 278 -18.02 -13.34 -8.83
N LYS A 279 -17.92 -14.19 -9.87
CA LYS A 279 -18.95 -15.21 -10.19
C LYS A 279 -18.93 -16.34 -9.17
N VAL A 280 -17.75 -16.75 -8.71
CA VAL A 280 -17.61 -17.74 -7.65
C VAL A 280 -18.25 -17.22 -6.36
N LEU A 281 -17.91 -15.99 -5.94
CA LEU A 281 -18.51 -15.32 -4.78
C LEU A 281 -20.03 -15.19 -4.92
N ARG A 282 -20.51 -14.83 -6.11
CA ARG A 282 -21.95 -14.77 -6.43
C ARG A 282 -22.66 -16.08 -6.17
N VAL A 283 -22.13 -17.17 -6.73
CA VAL A 283 -22.73 -18.51 -6.57
C VAL A 283 -22.65 -18.96 -5.10
N LEU A 284 -21.53 -18.74 -4.42
CA LEU A 284 -21.40 -19.06 -2.99
C LEU A 284 -22.44 -18.30 -2.14
N GLY A 285 -22.60 -17.00 -2.37
CA GLY A 285 -23.61 -16.19 -1.68
C GLY A 285 -25.03 -16.74 -1.90
N ASN A 286 -25.36 -17.12 -3.14
CA ASN A 286 -26.66 -17.71 -3.47
C ASN A 286 -26.88 -19.08 -2.80
N LEU A 287 -25.86 -19.95 -2.79
CA LEU A 287 -25.92 -21.26 -2.12
C LEU A 287 -26.09 -21.12 -0.60
N MET A 288 -25.56 -20.05 -0.01
CA MET A 288 -25.72 -19.71 1.40
C MET A 288 -27.04 -18.96 1.69
N GLY A 289 -27.86 -18.69 0.68
CA GLY A 289 -29.12 -17.93 0.85
C GLY A 289 -28.91 -16.46 1.22
N LEU A 290 -27.74 -15.88 0.90
CA LEU A 290 -27.43 -14.48 1.20
C LEU A 290 -27.99 -13.55 0.12
N SER A 291 -28.57 -12.43 0.55
CA SER A 291 -29.05 -11.38 -0.37
C SER A 291 -27.92 -10.60 -1.01
N GLY A 292 -28.17 -9.99 -2.18
CA GLY A 292 -27.26 -9.03 -2.79
C GLY A 292 -26.17 -9.64 -3.67
N PHE A 293 -26.31 -10.93 -4.00
CA PHE A 293 -25.46 -11.71 -4.90
C PHE A 293 -26.15 -12.00 -6.25
N ASP A 294 -26.97 -11.07 -6.73
CA ASP A 294 -27.78 -11.23 -7.95
C ASP A 294 -27.13 -10.64 -9.21
N ALA A 295 -25.95 -10.03 -9.08
CA ALA A 295 -25.27 -9.36 -10.19
C ALA A 295 -24.92 -10.35 -11.32
N ASP A 296 -25.28 -10.02 -12.56
CA ASP A 296 -25.06 -10.86 -13.74
C ASP A 296 -23.78 -10.51 -14.53
N SER A 297 -23.13 -9.40 -14.16
CA SER A 297 -21.95 -8.84 -14.82
C SER A 297 -21.03 -8.11 -13.83
N SER A 298 -19.75 -7.99 -14.17
CA SER A 298 -18.79 -7.18 -13.38
C SER A 298 -19.17 -5.70 -13.36
N GLN A 299 -19.83 -5.21 -14.41
CA GLN A 299 -20.32 -3.84 -14.53
C GLN A 299 -21.48 -3.59 -13.57
N ALA A 300 -22.38 -4.55 -13.40
CA ALA A 300 -23.43 -4.47 -12.37
C ALA A 300 -22.84 -4.45 -10.95
N VAL A 301 -21.80 -5.25 -10.68
CA VAL A 301 -21.06 -5.20 -9.41
C VAL A 301 -20.44 -3.81 -9.20
N LEU A 302 -19.74 -3.28 -10.21
CA LEU A 302 -19.13 -1.96 -10.15
C LEU A 302 -20.17 -0.86 -9.91
N ALA A 303 -21.27 -0.85 -10.66
CA ALA A 303 -22.33 0.15 -10.54
C ALA A 303 -22.95 0.18 -9.14
N LYS A 304 -22.97 -0.96 -8.42
CA LYS A 304 -23.44 -1.05 -7.04
C LYS A 304 -22.48 -0.39 -6.04
N VAL A 305 -21.17 -0.46 -6.27
CA VAL A 305 -20.14 -0.03 -5.30
C VAL A 305 -19.52 1.33 -5.60
N LEU A 306 -19.49 1.73 -6.87
CA LEU A 306 -19.01 3.03 -7.36
C LEU A 306 -20.00 3.57 -8.42
N PRO A 307 -21.23 3.93 -8.00
CA PRO A 307 -22.27 4.38 -8.94
C PRO A 307 -21.83 5.66 -9.67
N GLY A 308 -22.08 5.71 -10.98
CA GLY A 308 -21.86 6.91 -11.79
C GLY A 308 -20.41 7.22 -12.17
N VAL A 309 -19.42 6.42 -11.74
CA VAL A 309 -18.02 6.63 -12.11
C VAL A 309 -17.71 5.88 -13.41
N ALA A 310 -17.42 6.62 -14.48
CA ALA A 310 -17.04 6.03 -15.76
C ALA A 310 -15.57 5.55 -15.75
N SER A 311 -15.25 4.53 -16.56
CA SER A 311 -13.86 4.13 -16.79
C SER A 311 -13.05 5.31 -17.35
N GLY A 312 -11.88 5.56 -16.79
CA GLY A 312 -11.01 6.70 -17.09
C GLY A 312 -11.29 7.95 -16.24
N ALA A 313 -12.43 8.02 -15.55
CA ALA A 313 -12.75 9.13 -14.67
C ALA A 313 -12.10 8.97 -13.28
N PHE A 314 -11.95 10.09 -12.58
CA PHE A 314 -11.61 10.08 -11.16
C PHE A 314 -12.85 9.76 -10.33
N VAL A 315 -12.64 9.08 -9.20
CA VAL A 315 -13.66 9.01 -8.16
C VAL A 315 -13.87 10.39 -7.53
N ASP A 316 -14.98 10.55 -6.82
CA ASP A 316 -15.24 11.78 -6.07
C ASP A 316 -14.09 12.09 -5.10
N ALA A 317 -13.53 13.30 -5.21
CA ALA A 317 -12.40 13.74 -4.40
C ALA A 317 -12.71 13.75 -2.88
N SER A 318 -13.98 13.92 -2.49
CA SER A 318 -14.41 13.81 -1.08
C SER A 318 -14.19 12.41 -0.49
N ARG A 319 -14.00 11.40 -1.35
CA ARG A 319 -13.70 10.02 -0.97
C ARG A 319 -12.21 9.72 -0.93
N LEU A 320 -11.35 10.70 -1.17
CA LEU A 320 -9.91 10.57 -1.16
C LEU A 320 -9.34 11.43 -0.03
N ASP A 321 -8.68 10.80 0.94
CA ASP A 321 -8.33 11.46 2.20
C ASP A 321 -6.98 10.97 2.73
N ASN A 322 -6.02 11.88 2.89
CA ASN A 322 -4.71 11.63 3.52
C ASN A 322 -4.57 12.35 4.87
N SER A 323 -5.64 12.91 5.42
CA SER A 323 -5.62 13.57 6.72
C SER A 323 -5.48 12.58 7.87
N GLY A 324 -4.73 12.97 8.89
CA GLY A 324 -4.53 12.20 10.11
C GLY A 324 -3.78 13.06 11.10
N SER A 325 -4.28 13.11 12.33
CA SER A 325 -3.66 13.87 13.41
C SER A 325 -3.85 13.13 14.73
N VAL A 326 -2.77 12.51 15.19
CA VAL A 326 -2.62 11.98 16.54
C VAL A 326 -1.36 12.57 17.16
N VAL A 327 -1.22 12.47 18.49
CA VAL A 327 0.06 12.73 19.14
C VAL A 327 1.04 11.63 18.69
N PRO A 328 2.13 11.96 17.98
CA PRO A 328 3.09 10.97 17.50
C PRO A 328 3.78 10.24 18.65
N ASP A 329 3.82 8.91 18.59
CA ASP A 329 4.55 8.08 19.56
C ASP A 329 5.98 7.82 19.08
N LEU A 330 6.93 8.54 19.69
CA LEU A 330 8.36 8.52 19.34
C LEU A 330 9.12 7.26 19.80
N ALA A 331 8.51 6.37 20.59
CA ALA A 331 9.20 5.15 20.97
C ALA A 331 9.61 4.33 19.73
N PRO A 332 10.71 3.56 19.75
CA PRO A 332 11.03 2.68 18.64
C PRO A 332 9.89 1.67 18.38
N ALA A 333 9.61 1.35 17.11
CA ALA A 333 8.71 0.24 16.79
C ALA A 333 9.32 -1.11 17.23
N ALA A 334 8.49 -2.11 17.47
CA ALA A 334 8.95 -3.44 17.87
C ALA A 334 9.45 -4.25 16.66
N ARG A 335 8.88 -4.01 15.48
CA ARG A 335 9.13 -4.77 14.25
C ARG A 335 9.46 -3.90 13.05
N VAL A 336 10.21 -4.47 12.13
CA VAL A 336 10.47 -3.90 10.80
C VAL A 336 9.20 -4.08 9.93
N PRO A 337 8.85 -3.11 9.06
CA PRO A 337 7.73 -3.25 8.13
C PRO A 337 7.87 -4.46 7.20
N CYS A 338 6.76 -5.16 6.96
CA CYS A 338 6.71 -6.24 5.98
C CYS A 338 6.58 -5.63 4.57
N VAL A 339 7.58 -5.79 3.72
CA VAL A 339 7.53 -5.38 2.30
C VAL A 339 7.92 -6.55 1.40
N ALA A 340 7.39 -6.57 0.18
CA ALA A 340 7.72 -7.58 -0.81
C ALA A 340 8.61 -7.01 -1.92
N SER A 341 9.58 -7.79 -2.37
CA SER A 341 10.40 -7.45 -3.54
C SER A 341 9.55 -7.41 -4.82
N ILE A 342 9.98 -6.63 -5.82
CA ILE A 342 9.24 -6.38 -7.08
C ILE A 342 8.72 -7.65 -7.78
N TYR A 343 9.47 -8.76 -7.76
CA TYR A 343 9.06 -10.02 -8.40
C TYR A 343 8.57 -11.09 -7.40
N GLN A 344 8.25 -10.67 -6.18
CA GLN A 344 7.65 -11.49 -5.13
C GLN A 344 6.31 -10.91 -4.61
N LEU A 345 5.80 -9.84 -5.23
CA LEU A 345 4.61 -9.08 -4.79
C LEU A 345 3.34 -9.92 -4.71
N ASP A 346 3.09 -10.75 -5.73
CA ASP A 346 1.86 -11.54 -5.89
C ASP A 346 2.11 -12.89 -6.57
N GLY A 347 1.06 -13.71 -6.64
CA GLY A 347 1.15 -15.05 -7.21
C GLY A 347 1.54 -15.11 -8.69
N LEU A 348 1.29 -14.05 -9.48
CA LEU A 348 1.61 -14.00 -10.91
C LEU A 348 3.12 -13.79 -11.10
N VAL A 349 3.68 -12.75 -10.49
CA VAL A 349 5.11 -12.43 -10.66
C VAL A 349 6.02 -13.48 -10.05
N ARG A 350 5.59 -14.10 -8.94
CA ARG A 350 6.30 -15.22 -8.28
C ARG A 350 6.48 -16.43 -9.19
N ARG A 351 5.51 -16.65 -10.08
CA ARG A 351 5.45 -17.84 -10.94
C ARG A 351 5.86 -17.55 -12.39
N ALA A 352 6.42 -16.38 -12.67
CA ALA A 352 6.92 -16.02 -13.99
C ALA A 352 8.43 -16.37 -14.11
N PRO A 353 8.84 -17.45 -14.81
CA PRO A 353 10.24 -17.89 -14.83
C PRO A 353 11.20 -16.81 -15.31
N ALA A 354 10.81 -16.05 -16.34
CA ALA A 354 11.61 -14.96 -16.88
C ALA A 354 11.94 -13.88 -15.83
N LEU A 355 10.98 -13.53 -14.96
CA LEU A 355 11.20 -12.57 -13.88
C LEU A 355 12.08 -13.15 -12.78
N GLN A 356 11.86 -14.43 -12.44
CA GLN A 356 12.63 -15.13 -11.41
C GLN A 356 14.11 -15.37 -11.82
N SER A 357 14.41 -15.37 -13.12
CA SER A 357 15.79 -15.47 -13.64
C SER A 357 16.59 -14.16 -13.59
N THR A 358 15.95 -13.03 -13.30
CA THR A 358 16.63 -11.73 -13.14
C THR A 358 17.38 -11.64 -11.80
N SER A 359 18.26 -10.66 -11.63
CA SER A 359 18.90 -10.38 -10.33
C SER A 359 17.86 -10.12 -9.25
N ASP A 360 16.92 -9.21 -9.50
CA ASP A 360 15.86 -8.87 -8.55
C ASP A 360 14.99 -10.09 -8.17
N GLY A 361 14.78 -11.01 -9.11
CA GLY A 361 14.06 -12.26 -8.86
C GLY A 361 14.82 -13.20 -7.92
N ARG A 362 16.12 -13.38 -8.15
CA ARG A 362 17.00 -14.17 -7.28
C ARG A 362 17.13 -13.58 -5.90
N ASP A 363 17.40 -12.27 -5.80
CA ASP A 363 17.54 -11.55 -4.53
C ASP A 363 16.24 -11.62 -3.72
N GLY A 364 15.09 -11.49 -4.40
CA GLY A 364 13.77 -11.64 -3.79
C GLY A 364 13.54 -13.02 -3.17
N LYS A 365 13.97 -14.11 -3.83
CA LYS A 365 13.84 -15.47 -3.28
C LYS A 365 14.69 -15.68 -2.02
N VAL A 366 15.91 -15.13 -2.00
CA VAL A 366 16.78 -15.19 -0.81
C VAL A 366 16.13 -14.45 0.35
N SER A 367 15.57 -13.26 0.10
CA SER A 367 14.88 -12.48 1.14
C SER A 367 13.64 -13.16 1.74
N GLN A 368 13.04 -14.12 1.01
CA GLN A 368 11.92 -14.93 1.48
C GLN A 368 12.33 -16.32 2.01
N GLY A 369 13.64 -16.58 2.14
CA GLY A 369 14.15 -17.85 2.67
C GLY A 369 13.99 -19.06 1.73
N GLU A 370 13.80 -18.84 0.43
CA GLU A 370 13.53 -19.92 -0.53
C GLU A 370 14.78 -20.54 -1.16
N VAL A 371 15.95 -19.91 -1.00
CA VAL A 371 17.23 -20.40 -1.51
C VAL A 371 18.30 -20.12 -0.44
N ALA A 372 19.06 -21.15 -0.04
CA ALA A 372 20.26 -20.96 0.76
C ALA A 372 21.29 -20.17 -0.07
N ALA A 373 21.84 -19.12 0.55
CA ALA A 373 22.77 -18.17 -0.07
C ALA A 373 23.98 -18.83 -0.76
#